data_AF-A0A846BMG1-F1
#
_entry.id   AF-A0A846BMG1-F1
#
_cell.length_a   1.000
_cell.length_b   1.000
_cell.length_c   1.000
_cell.angle_alpha   90.00
_cell.angle_beta   90.00
_cell.angle_gamma   90.00
#
_symmetry.space_group_name_H-M   'P 1'
#
loop_
_entity.id
_entity.type
_entity.pdbx_description
1 polymer ?
#
loop_
_entity_poly.entity_id
_entity_poly.type
_entity_poly.pdbx_seq_one_letter_code
_entity_poly.pdbx_strand_id
1 'polypeptide(L)'
;MAITETIKFNADIQGALSGFNQIESKANALSGKLNRIGGTAVGAGAAIAAPITAGLGLAVKEALAFEEATADLNKVINASDQVVKSFSGNILKLSRDIPIAATGLQQIAAAGAQMGIPQQQLLRFTEITAKAGVAFDITAAQAGESIGKISNIMGVGIDEIENLLGAVNHLSNNMAAKAPEIVNTLQRIGGTAKTFGLVGEEAAALGAAFIALGKPPEVAATGINALLTKMQTATGQSKGFREALGAIGLSAEELERSVREKGSQSIVDFLKRIQQLDEAQRPKILLELFGSEYQDDISLVTTNLN
;
A
#
# COMPACT_ATOMS: atom_id res chain seq x y z
N MET A 1 -48.09 29.71 -26.44
CA MET A 1 -46.94 29.18 -25.66
C MET A 1 -46.43 27.83 -26.17
N ALA A 2 -47.24 27.00 -26.84
CA ALA A 2 -46.82 25.64 -27.26
C ALA A 2 -46.00 25.52 -28.57
N ILE A 3 -46.01 26.51 -29.47
CA ILE A 3 -45.33 26.39 -30.78
C ILE A 3 -43.82 26.73 -30.68
N THR A 4 -43.43 27.56 -29.72
CA THR A 4 -42.04 28.00 -29.54
C THR A 4 -41.16 26.94 -28.87
N GLU A 5 -41.73 26.07 -28.05
CA GLU A 5 -41.00 24.96 -27.40
C GLU A 5 -40.71 23.80 -28.36
N THR A 6 -41.62 23.50 -29.30
CA THR A 6 -41.40 22.47 -30.32
C THR A 6 -40.29 22.85 -31.31
N ILE A 7 -40.12 24.14 -31.61
CA ILE A 7 -39.06 24.62 -32.51
C ILE A 7 -37.69 24.58 -31.83
N LYS A 8 -37.60 24.92 -30.53
CA LYS A 8 -36.36 24.78 -29.75
C LYS A 8 -35.94 23.32 -29.59
N PHE A 9 -36.88 22.43 -29.29
CA PHE A 9 -36.61 20.99 -29.16
C PHE A 9 -36.07 20.37 -30.47
N ASN A 10 -36.58 20.81 -31.62
CA ASN A 10 -36.11 20.31 -32.92
C ASN A 10 -34.73 20.87 -33.32
N ALA A 11 -34.41 22.10 -32.91
CA ALA A 11 -33.09 22.72 -33.11
C ALA A 11 -32.01 22.08 -32.21
N ASP A 12 -32.35 21.74 -30.96
CA ASP A 12 -31.44 21.06 -30.03
C ASP A 12 -31.13 19.62 -30.47
N ILE A 13 -32.09 18.92 -31.09
CA ILE A 13 -31.86 17.61 -31.71
C ILE A 13 -30.95 17.71 -32.93
N GLN A 14 -31.14 18.71 -33.80
CA GLN A 14 -30.24 18.95 -34.95
C GLN A 14 -28.82 19.34 -34.51
N GLY A 15 -28.69 20.12 -33.42
CA GLY A 15 -27.41 20.44 -32.79
C GLY A 15 -26.72 19.20 -32.17
N ALA A 16 -27.48 18.32 -31.51
CA ALA A 16 -26.96 17.06 -30.98
C ALA A 16 -26.53 16.10 -32.10
N LEU A 17 -27.33 15.95 -33.16
CA LEU A 17 -27.04 15.09 -34.31
C LEU A 17 -25.82 15.57 -35.13
N SER A 18 -25.62 16.88 -35.26
CA SER A 18 -24.42 17.44 -35.88
C SER A 18 -23.16 17.28 -35.01
N GLY A 19 -23.31 17.25 -33.67
CA GLY A 19 -22.26 16.84 -32.74
C GLY A 19 -21.88 15.36 -32.88
N PHE A 20 -22.85 14.47 -33.10
CA PHE A 20 -22.60 13.04 -33.36
C PHE A 20 -21.86 12.78 -34.68
N ASN A 21 -22.21 13.47 -35.77
CA ASN A 21 -21.50 13.35 -37.05
C ASN A 21 -20.05 13.89 -36.99
N GLN A 22 -19.76 14.85 -36.10
CA GLN A 22 -18.40 15.30 -35.85
C GLN A 22 -17.57 14.31 -35.01
N ILE A 23 -18.22 13.52 -34.16
CA ILE A 23 -17.57 12.45 -33.38
C ILE A 23 -17.29 11.25 -34.29
N GLU A 24 -18.19 10.92 -35.22
CA GLU A 24 -18.00 9.86 -36.22
C GLU A 24 -16.86 10.19 -37.20
N SER A 25 -16.76 11.44 -37.68
CA SER A 25 -15.64 11.86 -38.54
C SER A 25 -14.29 11.91 -37.79
N LYS A 26 -14.28 12.26 -36.50
CA LYS A 26 -13.06 12.18 -35.65
C LYS A 26 -12.67 10.74 -35.31
N ALA A 27 -13.63 9.83 -35.13
CA ALA A 27 -13.39 8.41 -34.93
C ALA A 27 -12.85 7.74 -36.20
N ASN A 28 -13.38 8.09 -37.38
CA ASN A 28 -12.88 7.62 -38.67
C ASN A 28 -11.48 8.18 -39.00
N ALA A 29 -11.18 9.43 -38.61
CA ALA A 29 -9.85 10.01 -38.73
C ALA A 29 -8.82 9.37 -37.78
N LEU A 30 -9.26 8.90 -36.60
CA LEU A 30 -8.43 8.18 -35.64
C LEU A 30 -8.19 6.72 -36.09
N SER A 31 -9.22 6.06 -36.63
CA SER A 31 -9.12 4.72 -37.23
C SER A 31 -8.21 4.71 -38.48
N GLY A 32 -8.30 5.74 -39.31
CA GLY A 32 -7.39 5.96 -40.45
C GLY A 32 -5.94 6.24 -40.03
N LYS A 33 -5.69 6.74 -38.82
CA LYS A 33 -4.34 6.90 -38.25
C LYS A 33 -3.81 5.60 -37.61
N LEU A 34 -4.67 4.77 -37.02
CA LEU A 34 -4.30 3.46 -36.45
C LEU A 34 -3.94 2.42 -37.52
N ASN A 35 -4.64 2.41 -38.67
CA ASN A 35 -4.29 1.56 -39.82
C ASN A 35 -2.94 1.89 -40.46
N ARG A 36 -2.33 3.05 -40.13
CA ARG A 36 -0.98 3.42 -40.58
C ARG A 36 0.13 3.05 -39.59
N ILE A 37 -0.22 2.66 -38.36
CA ILE A 37 0.75 2.24 -37.33
C ILE A 37 0.81 0.70 -37.22
N GLY A 38 -0.25 -0.02 -37.60
CA GLY A 38 -0.29 -1.50 -37.64
C GLY A 38 0.28 -2.17 -38.90
N GLY A 39 1.09 -1.45 -39.67
CA GLY A 39 1.45 -1.81 -41.04
C GLY A 39 2.83 -2.45 -41.25
N THR A 40 3.48 -3.06 -40.26
CA THR A 40 4.72 -3.85 -40.48
C THR A 40 4.94 -4.90 -39.39
N ALA A 41 4.34 -6.08 -39.54
CA ALA A 41 4.92 -7.36 -39.09
C ALA A 41 4.06 -8.52 -39.63
N VAL A 42 4.31 -8.89 -40.89
CA VAL A 42 3.84 -10.15 -41.48
C VAL A 42 4.75 -11.26 -40.98
N GLY A 43 4.18 -12.27 -40.30
CA GLY A 43 4.92 -13.44 -39.83
C GLY A 43 4.01 -14.55 -39.27
N ALA A 44 3.30 -15.25 -40.17
CA ALA A 44 2.60 -16.53 -39.99
C ALA A 44 1.54 -16.68 -38.88
N GLY A 45 0.28 -16.39 -39.24
CA GLY A 45 -0.86 -17.21 -38.76
C GLY A 45 -1.88 -16.59 -37.80
N ALA A 46 -2.54 -15.48 -38.18
CA ALA A 46 -3.93 -15.17 -37.78
C ALA A 46 -4.39 -13.85 -38.43
N ALA A 47 -4.92 -13.92 -39.65
CA ALA A 47 -5.68 -12.80 -40.22
C ALA A 47 -7.15 -12.98 -39.85
N ILE A 48 -7.64 -12.25 -38.84
CA ILE A 48 -9.08 -12.01 -38.66
C ILE A 48 -9.28 -10.50 -38.77
N ALA A 49 -9.42 -10.03 -40.01
CA ALA A 49 -9.96 -8.71 -40.30
C ALA A 49 -11.48 -8.83 -40.39
N ALA A 50 -12.19 -8.49 -39.31
CA ALA A 50 -13.64 -8.30 -39.32
C ALA A 50 -13.97 -6.91 -38.76
N PRO A 51 -14.85 -6.12 -39.40
CA PRO A 51 -15.26 -4.82 -38.91
C PRO A 51 -16.30 -5.04 -37.82
N ILE A 52 -15.85 -5.06 -36.56
CA ILE A 52 -16.73 -5.36 -35.43
C ILE A 52 -17.00 -4.11 -34.60
N THR A 53 -18.29 -3.83 -34.44
CA THR A 53 -18.94 -2.81 -33.62
C THR A 53 -18.25 -2.62 -32.26
N ALA A 54 -18.23 -1.37 -31.76
CA ALA A 54 -17.44 -0.90 -30.62
C ALA A 54 -17.39 -1.83 -29.37
N GLY A 55 -18.46 -2.60 -29.10
CA GLY A 55 -18.51 -3.55 -27.97
C GLY A 55 -17.58 -4.77 -28.10
N LEU A 56 -17.35 -5.29 -29.32
CA LEU A 56 -16.42 -6.40 -29.53
C LEU A 56 -14.97 -5.92 -29.63
N GLY A 57 -14.74 -4.68 -30.05
CA GLY A 57 -13.42 -4.03 -29.97
C GLY A 57 -12.92 -3.91 -28.52
N LEU A 58 -13.81 -3.61 -27.57
CA LEU A 58 -13.46 -3.61 -26.14
C LEU A 58 -13.11 -5.01 -25.64
N ALA A 59 -13.88 -6.04 -25.99
CA ALA A 59 -13.60 -7.43 -25.58
C ALA A 59 -12.25 -7.94 -26.12
N VAL A 60 -11.92 -7.63 -27.37
CA VAL A 60 -10.62 -7.99 -27.96
C VAL A 60 -9.48 -7.24 -27.26
N LYS A 61 -9.65 -5.94 -26.98
CA LYS A 61 -8.66 -5.14 -26.27
C LYS A 61 -8.37 -5.68 -24.87
N GLU A 62 -9.41 -6.03 -24.11
CA GLU A 62 -9.25 -6.61 -22.77
C GLU A 62 -8.59 -7.99 -22.80
N ALA A 63 -8.93 -8.82 -23.80
CA ALA A 63 -8.27 -10.12 -24.00
C ALA A 63 -6.77 -9.96 -24.32
N LEU A 64 -6.41 -8.99 -25.17
CA LEU A 64 -5.00 -8.68 -25.46
C LEU A 64 -4.25 -8.18 -24.22
N ALA A 65 -4.86 -7.27 -23.45
CA ALA A 65 -4.27 -6.78 -22.20
C ALA A 65 -4.08 -7.89 -21.16
N PHE A 66 -5.00 -8.85 -21.10
CA PHE A 66 -4.89 -10.02 -20.24
C PHE A 66 -3.76 -10.97 -20.67
N GLU A 67 -3.59 -11.21 -21.96
CA GLU A 67 -2.47 -12.00 -22.50
C GLU A 67 -1.13 -11.30 -22.26
N GLU A 68 -1.05 -9.99 -22.47
CA GLU A 68 0.14 -9.17 -22.17
C GLU A 68 0.52 -9.26 -20.69
N ALA A 69 -0.44 -9.05 -19.78
CA ALA A 69 -0.22 -9.16 -18.34
C ALA A 69 0.13 -10.60 -17.90
N THR A 70 -0.41 -11.62 -18.59
CA THR A 70 -0.02 -13.03 -18.37
C THR A 70 1.44 -13.27 -18.77
N ALA A 71 1.87 -12.72 -19.91
CA ALA A 71 3.25 -12.83 -20.37
C ALA A 71 4.22 -12.14 -19.41
N ASP A 72 3.88 -10.95 -18.92
CA ASP A 72 4.68 -10.23 -17.93
C ASP A 72 4.77 -10.98 -16.60
N LEU A 73 3.66 -11.55 -16.13
CA LEU A 73 3.68 -12.42 -14.96
C LEU A 73 4.61 -13.63 -15.18
N ASN A 74 4.52 -14.28 -16.35
CA ASN A 74 5.35 -15.44 -16.65
C ASN A 74 6.86 -15.13 -16.65
N LYS A 75 7.26 -13.92 -17.06
CA LYS A 75 8.67 -13.49 -16.98
C LYS A 75 9.21 -13.52 -15.55
N VAL A 76 8.35 -13.25 -14.56
CA VAL A 76 8.77 -13.18 -13.15
C VAL A 76 8.67 -14.55 -12.47
N ILE A 77 7.59 -15.30 -12.72
CA ILE A 77 7.40 -16.62 -12.08
C ILE A 77 8.19 -17.74 -12.76
N ASN A 78 8.59 -17.55 -14.03
CA ASN A 78 9.36 -18.49 -14.85
C ASN A 78 8.80 -19.93 -14.79
N ALA A 79 7.51 -20.07 -15.04
CA ALA A 79 6.77 -21.32 -14.89
C ALA A 79 6.49 -21.99 -16.25
N SER A 80 6.08 -23.26 -16.22
CA SER A 80 5.62 -23.93 -17.44
C SER A 80 4.27 -23.36 -17.90
N ASP A 81 4.01 -23.41 -19.22
CA ASP A 81 2.77 -22.90 -19.82
C ASP A 81 1.50 -23.46 -19.16
N GLN A 82 1.54 -24.73 -18.73
CA GLN A 82 0.41 -25.37 -18.06
C GLN A 82 0.13 -24.74 -16.69
N VAL A 83 1.18 -24.39 -15.94
CA VAL A 83 1.05 -23.73 -14.64
C VAL A 83 0.58 -22.29 -14.81
N VAL A 84 1.10 -21.57 -15.80
CA VAL A 84 0.65 -20.20 -16.14
C VAL A 84 -0.82 -20.19 -16.52
N LYS A 85 -1.27 -21.10 -17.39
CA LYS A 85 -2.69 -21.21 -17.78
C LYS A 85 -3.60 -21.51 -16.59
N SER A 86 -3.19 -22.42 -15.71
CA SER A 86 -3.93 -22.73 -14.48
C SER A 86 -4.03 -21.51 -13.57
N PHE A 87 -2.91 -20.80 -13.36
CA PHE A 87 -2.87 -19.58 -12.56
C PHE A 87 -3.75 -18.48 -13.15
N SER A 88 -3.64 -18.18 -14.44
CA SER A 88 -4.49 -17.21 -15.15
C SER A 88 -5.98 -17.57 -15.05
N GLY A 89 -6.33 -18.85 -15.14
CA GLY A 89 -7.70 -19.33 -14.93
C GLY A 89 -8.22 -19.04 -13.51
N ASN A 90 -7.37 -19.18 -12.49
CA ASN A 90 -7.71 -18.83 -11.11
C ASN A 90 -7.82 -17.33 -10.90
N ILE A 91 -6.96 -16.52 -11.53
CA ILE A 91 -7.07 -15.06 -11.50
C ILE A 91 -8.40 -14.59 -12.11
N LEU A 92 -8.83 -15.17 -13.22
CA LEU A 92 -10.14 -14.86 -13.82
C LEU A 92 -11.30 -15.23 -12.89
N LYS A 93 -11.20 -16.31 -12.11
CA LYS A 93 -12.22 -16.63 -11.10
C LYS A 93 -12.22 -15.58 -10.01
N LEU A 94 -11.04 -15.24 -9.49
CA LEU A 94 -10.87 -14.26 -8.42
C LEU A 94 -11.39 -12.86 -8.82
N SER A 95 -11.25 -12.45 -10.07
CA SER A 95 -11.77 -11.16 -10.57
C SER A 95 -13.30 -11.11 -10.64
N ARG A 96 -14.00 -12.24 -10.47
CA ARG A 96 -15.47 -12.28 -10.35
C ARG A 96 -15.93 -12.12 -8.91
N ASP A 97 -15.05 -12.44 -7.96
CA ASP A 97 -15.33 -12.40 -6.52
C ASP A 97 -14.85 -11.10 -5.87
N ILE A 98 -13.75 -10.52 -6.38
CA ILE A 98 -13.17 -9.26 -5.92
C ILE A 98 -13.39 -8.20 -7.01
N PRO A 99 -13.83 -6.97 -6.68
CA PRO A 99 -14.07 -5.89 -7.65
C PRO A 99 -12.76 -5.28 -8.20
N ILE A 100 -11.84 -6.13 -8.68
CA ILE A 100 -10.60 -5.77 -9.35
C ILE A 100 -10.52 -6.58 -10.64
N ALA A 101 -10.21 -5.90 -11.75
CA ALA A 101 -10.05 -6.55 -13.05
C ALA A 101 -8.93 -7.61 -13.01
N ALA A 102 -9.04 -8.64 -13.84
CA ALA A 102 -8.08 -9.73 -13.90
C ALA A 102 -6.64 -9.24 -14.14
N THR A 103 -6.45 -8.21 -14.96
CA THR A 103 -5.17 -7.53 -15.19
C THR A 103 -4.60 -6.89 -13.93
N GLY A 104 -5.44 -6.27 -13.09
CA GLY A 104 -5.03 -5.73 -11.79
C GLY A 104 -4.61 -6.82 -10.80
N LEU A 105 -5.29 -7.96 -10.81
CA LEU A 105 -4.88 -9.11 -9.99
C LEU A 105 -3.55 -9.73 -10.48
N GLN A 106 -3.32 -9.76 -11.79
CA GLN A 106 -2.02 -10.17 -12.35
C GLN A 106 -0.89 -9.21 -11.95
N GLN A 107 -1.16 -7.91 -11.89
CA GLN A 107 -0.19 -6.92 -11.39
C GLN A 107 0.18 -7.16 -9.93
N ILE A 108 -0.80 -7.48 -9.08
CA ILE A 108 -0.54 -7.87 -7.69
C ILE A 108 0.33 -9.13 -7.63
N ALA A 109 -0.03 -10.17 -8.39
CA ALA A 109 0.72 -11.42 -8.45
C ALA A 109 2.16 -11.19 -8.92
N ALA A 110 2.36 -10.37 -9.95
CA ALA A 110 3.67 -10.03 -10.48
C ALA A 110 4.52 -9.28 -9.45
N ALA A 111 3.94 -8.28 -8.76
CA ALA A 111 4.62 -7.55 -7.69
C ALA A 111 5.02 -8.49 -6.55
N GLY A 112 4.12 -9.39 -6.11
CA GLY A 112 4.43 -10.40 -5.10
C GLY A 112 5.58 -11.31 -5.53
N ALA A 113 5.56 -11.79 -6.77
CA ALA A 113 6.62 -12.65 -7.30
C ALA A 113 7.98 -11.92 -7.36
N GLN A 114 8.00 -10.64 -7.76
CA GLN A 114 9.21 -9.81 -7.76
C GLN A 114 9.78 -9.59 -6.34
N MET A 115 8.91 -9.58 -5.33
CA MET A 115 9.29 -9.42 -3.92
C MET A 115 9.66 -10.75 -3.25
N GLY A 116 9.67 -11.86 -4.00
CA GLY A 116 10.12 -13.17 -3.54
C GLY A 116 9.02 -14.04 -2.92
N ILE A 117 7.74 -13.70 -3.10
CA ILE A 117 6.64 -14.56 -2.67
C ILE A 117 6.69 -15.89 -3.46
N PRO A 118 6.71 -17.05 -2.79
CA PRO A 118 6.80 -18.34 -3.47
C PRO A 118 5.65 -18.58 -4.43
N GLN A 119 5.93 -19.24 -5.56
CA GLN A 119 4.94 -19.48 -6.61
C GLN A 119 3.66 -20.18 -6.10
N GLN A 120 3.82 -21.16 -5.20
CA GLN A 120 2.69 -21.91 -4.63
C GLN A 120 1.79 -21.04 -3.74
N GLN A 121 2.30 -19.89 -3.31
CA GLN A 121 1.70 -18.96 -2.40
C GLN A 121 1.13 -17.70 -3.11
N LEU A 122 1.56 -17.43 -4.36
CA LEU A 122 1.19 -16.23 -5.11
C LEU A 122 -0.31 -16.00 -5.27
N LEU A 123 -1.10 -17.06 -5.47
CA LEU A 123 -2.55 -16.90 -5.64
C LEU A 123 -3.20 -16.39 -4.35
N ARG A 124 -2.81 -16.96 -3.21
CA ARG A 124 -3.30 -16.54 -1.89
C ARG A 124 -2.82 -15.12 -1.55
N PHE A 125 -1.55 -14.82 -1.82
CA PHE A 125 -1.04 -13.45 -1.69
C PHE A 125 -1.85 -12.46 -2.52
N THR A 126 -2.17 -12.82 -3.76
CA THR A 126 -2.96 -12.00 -4.67
C THR A 126 -4.35 -11.73 -4.12
N GLU A 127 -5.03 -12.76 -3.63
CA GLU A 127 -6.35 -12.63 -3.01
C GLU A 127 -6.34 -11.70 -1.78
N ILE A 128 -5.44 -11.93 -0.82
CA ILE A 128 -5.36 -11.13 0.41
C ILE A 128 -5.03 -9.67 0.07
N THR A 129 -4.06 -9.46 -0.80
CA THR A 129 -3.63 -8.13 -1.22
C THR A 129 -4.70 -7.40 -2.02
N ALA A 130 -5.46 -8.09 -2.87
CA ALA A 130 -6.58 -7.54 -3.61
C ALA A 130 -7.73 -7.10 -2.68
N LYS A 131 -8.07 -7.94 -1.69
CA LYS A 131 -9.05 -7.60 -0.64
C LYS A 131 -8.61 -6.37 0.14
N ALA A 132 -7.34 -6.30 0.52
CA ALA A 132 -6.78 -5.13 1.19
C ALA A 132 -6.80 -3.88 0.30
N GLY A 133 -6.49 -4.01 -1.00
CA GLY A 133 -6.58 -2.90 -1.95
C GLY A 133 -7.97 -2.27 -1.99
N VAL A 134 -9.01 -3.11 -2.06
CA VAL A 134 -10.41 -2.66 -1.99
C VAL A 134 -10.73 -2.03 -0.63
N ALA A 135 -10.32 -2.67 0.46
CA ALA A 135 -10.61 -2.19 1.81
C ALA A 135 -9.94 -0.85 2.14
N PHE A 136 -8.72 -0.64 1.63
CA PHE A 136 -7.92 0.55 1.93
C PHE A 136 -8.08 1.67 0.91
N ASP A 137 -8.91 1.45 -0.13
CA ASP A 137 -9.11 2.37 -1.24
C ASP A 137 -7.78 2.73 -1.94
N ILE A 138 -6.96 1.72 -2.23
CA ILE A 138 -5.71 1.84 -2.98
C ILE A 138 -5.75 0.99 -4.24
N THR A 139 -4.98 1.40 -5.26
CA THR A 139 -4.93 0.66 -6.52
C THR A 139 -4.30 -0.72 -6.35
N ALA A 140 -4.66 -1.67 -7.21
CA ALA A 140 -4.10 -3.01 -7.21
C ALA A 140 -2.55 -2.99 -7.30
N ALA A 141 -2.00 -2.14 -8.17
CA ALA A 141 -0.57 -1.95 -8.30
C ALA A 141 0.09 -1.48 -7.00
N GLN A 142 -0.49 -0.46 -6.35
CA GLN A 142 0.01 0.05 -5.07
C GLN A 142 -0.08 -0.99 -3.95
N ALA A 143 -1.18 -1.76 -3.91
CA ALA A 143 -1.36 -2.82 -2.93
C ALA A 143 -0.30 -3.92 -3.10
N GLY A 144 -0.12 -4.42 -4.33
CA GLY A 144 0.89 -5.43 -4.68
C GLY A 144 2.30 -5.00 -4.31
N GLU A 145 2.70 -3.79 -4.73
CA GLU A 145 4.02 -3.24 -4.42
C GLU A 145 4.22 -3.04 -2.92
N SER A 146 3.25 -2.43 -2.24
CA SER A 146 3.42 -2.04 -0.85
C SER A 146 3.45 -3.24 0.09
N ILE A 147 2.51 -4.17 -0.10
CA ILE A 147 2.38 -5.36 0.75
C ILE A 147 3.50 -6.35 0.45
N GLY A 148 3.87 -6.53 -0.83
CA GLY A 148 5.02 -7.34 -1.21
C GLY A 148 6.33 -6.80 -0.59
N LYS A 149 6.54 -5.49 -0.65
CA LYS A 149 7.72 -4.83 -0.04
C LYS A 149 7.75 -4.99 1.49
N ILE A 150 6.60 -4.81 2.16
CA ILE A 150 6.51 -5.02 3.62
C ILE A 150 6.84 -6.47 3.99
N SER A 151 6.26 -7.45 3.27
CA SER A 151 6.55 -8.88 3.48
C SER A 151 8.04 -9.16 3.35
N ASN A 152 8.69 -8.64 2.30
CA ASN A 152 10.11 -8.84 2.07
C ASN A 152 10.98 -8.20 3.18
N ILE A 153 10.74 -6.92 3.49
CA ILE A 153 11.51 -6.17 4.51
C ILE A 153 11.37 -6.84 5.87
N MET A 154 10.14 -7.13 6.29
CA MET A 154 9.87 -7.75 7.59
C MET A 154 10.25 -9.23 7.61
N GLY A 155 10.38 -9.87 6.44
CA GLY A 155 10.71 -11.29 6.30
C GLY A 155 9.62 -12.19 6.84
N VAL A 156 8.35 -11.84 6.57
CA VAL A 156 7.17 -12.52 7.10
C VAL A 156 6.37 -13.18 5.97
N GLY A 157 5.72 -14.31 6.29
CA GLY A 157 4.92 -15.08 5.36
C GLY A 157 3.54 -14.49 5.10
N ILE A 158 2.74 -15.21 4.30
CA ILE A 158 1.39 -14.77 3.94
C ILE A 158 0.46 -14.72 5.14
N ASP A 159 0.58 -15.64 6.09
CA ASP A 159 -0.27 -15.67 7.28
C ASP A 159 -0.07 -14.41 8.13
N GLU A 160 1.18 -14.02 8.36
CA GLU A 160 1.51 -12.79 9.07
C GLU A 160 1.09 -11.54 8.30
N ILE A 161 1.16 -11.56 6.96
CA ILE A 161 0.64 -10.46 6.13
C ILE A 161 -0.88 -10.34 6.25
N GLU A 162 -1.62 -11.45 6.27
CA GLU A 162 -3.06 -11.44 6.47
C GLU A 162 -3.43 -10.83 7.83
N ASN A 163 -2.72 -11.24 8.89
CA ASN A 163 -2.90 -10.68 10.23
C ASN A 163 -2.55 -9.19 10.29
N LEU A 164 -1.44 -8.78 9.68
CA LEU A 164 -1.03 -7.39 9.56
C LEU A 164 -2.11 -6.55 8.87
N LEU A 165 -2.65 -7.01 7.75
CA LEU A 165 -3.69 -6.28 7.03
C LEU A 165 -5.00 -6.22 7.80
N GLY A 166 -5.34 -7.28 8.54
CA GLY A 166 -6.44 -7.29 9.51
C GLY A 166 -6.25 -6.25 10.61
N ALA A 167 -5.04 -6.16 11.18
CA ALA A 167 -4.68 -5.16 12.18
C ALA A 167 -4.74 -3.74 11.61
N VAL A 168 -4.21 -3.49 10.41
CA VAL A 168 -4.31 -2.19 9.73
C VAL A 168 -5.77 -1.79 9.52
N ASN A 169 -6.61 -2.70 9.03
CA ASN A 169 -8.05 -2.44 8.86
C ASN A 169 -8.74 -2.11 10.19
N HIS A 170 -8.42 -2.88 11.25
CA HIS A 170 -8.95 -2.62 12.57
C HIS A 170 -8.52 -1.25 13.11
N LEU A 171 -7.24 -0.93 13.03
CA LEU A 171 -6.69 0.36 13.48
C LEU A 171 -7.31 1.52 12.69
N SER A 172 -7.45 1.41 11.37
CA SER A 172 -8.02 2.49 10.56
C SER A 172 -9.50 2.74 10.81
N ASN A 173 -10.23 1.73 11.28
CA ASN A 173 -11.64 1.87 11.63
C ASN A 173 -11.84 2.41 13.06
N ASN A 174 -10.83 2.35 13.92
CA ASN A 174 -10.94 2.68 15.34
C ASN A 174 -10.03 3.84 15.79
N MET A 175 -9.13 4.32 14.94
CA MET A 175 -8.22 5.43 15.22
C MET A 175 -8.33 6.50 14.13
N ALA A 176 -7.86 7.71 14.44
CA ALA A 176 -7.72 8.79 13.47
C ALA A 176 -6.49 8.58 12.54
N ALA A 177 -6.35 7.39 11.94
CA ALA A 177 -5.23 7.01 11.08
C ALA A 177 -5.73 6.15 9.91
N LYS A 178 -5.65 6.65 8.67
CA LYS A 178 -6.18 5.91 7.51
C LYS A 178 -5.26 4.74 7.15
N ALA A 179 -5.84 3.66 6.63
CA ALA A 179 -5.06 2.47 6.26
C ALA A 179 -3.89 2.76 5.29
N PRO A 180 -4.03 3.60 4.23
CA PRO A 180 -2.90 3.97 3.38
C PRO A 180 -1.77 4.69 4.12
N GLU A 181 -2.09 5.49 5.13
CA GLU A 181 -1.11 6.21 5.96
C GLU A 181 -0.33 5.23 6.85
N ILE A 182 -1.03 4.24 7.42
CA ILE A 182 -0.42 3.18 8.23
C ILE A 182 0.49 2.31 7.36
N VAL A 183 0.04 1.89 6.17
CA VAL A 183 0.84 1.10 5.21
C VAL A 183 2.08 1.88 4.77
N ASN A 184 1.95 3.17 4.45
CA ASN A 184 3.10 4.01 4.10
C ASN A 184 4.13 4.08 5.24
N THR A 185 3.65 4.27 6.47
CA THR A 185 4.50 4.30 7.67
C THR A 185 5.23 2.97 7.84
N LEU A 186 4.52 1.84 7.71
CA LEU A 186 5.08 0.48 7.78
C LEU A 186 6.20 0.26 6.77
N GLN A 187 6.03 0.71 5.52
CA GLN A 187 7.09 0.60 4.50
C GLN A 187 8.38 1.32 4.88
N ARG A 188 8.27 2.39 5.67
CA ARG A 188 9.40 3.24 6.09
C ARG A 188 10.07 2.76 7.37
N ILE A 189 9.30 2.14 8.28
CA ILE A 189 9.82 1.67 9.57
C ILE A 189 10.13 0.18 9.59
N GLY A 190 9.64 -0.60 8.61
CA GLY A 190 9.64 -2.06 8.66
C GLY A 190 11.02 -2.69 8.92
N GLY A 191 12.09 -2.11 8.37
CA GLY A 191 13.45 -2.56 8.61
C GLY A 191 13.86 -2.38 10.08
N THR A 192 13.71 -1.16 10.60
CA THR A 192 14.01 -0.84 12.00
C THR A 192 13.11 -1.62 12.95
N ALA A 193 11.81 -1.71 12.67
CA ALA A 193 10.84 -2.45 13.46
C ALA A 193 11.22 -3.94 13.56
N LYS A 194 11.59 -4.57 12.43
CA LYS A 194 12.11 -5.94 12.42
C LYS A 194 13.38 -6.09 13.25
N THR A 195 14.36 -5.20 13.06
CA THR A 195 15.60 -5.23 13.84
C THR A 195 15.35 -5.02 15.33
N PHE A 196 14.33 -4.23 15.69
CA PHE A 196 13.84 -4.06 17.06
C PHE A 196 13.17 -5.32 17.63
N GLY A 197 12.65 -6.18 16.76
CA GLY A 197 11.92 -7.39 17.14
C GLY A 197 10.40 -7.21 17.21
N LEU A 198 9.86 -6.17 16.57
CA LEU A 198 8.41 -5.98 16.46
C LEU A 198 7.81 -6.89 15.39
N VAL A 199 6.64 -7.46 15.69
CA VAL A 199 5.79 -8.06 14.64
C VAL A 199 5.06 -6.96 13.87
N GLY A 200 4.48 -7.31 12.71
CA GLY A 200 3.83 -6.35 11.81
C GLY A 200 2.75 -5.53 12.50
N GLU A 201 1.91 -6.20 13.29
CA GLU A 201 0.75 -5.63 13.98
C GLU A 201 1.19 -4.59 15.02
N GLU A 202 2.29 -4.85 15.73
CA GLU A 202 2.87 -3.93 16.70
C GLU A 202 3.46 -2.69 16.02
N ALA A 203 4.17 -2.89 14.91
CA ALA A 203 4.68 -1.80 14.09
C ALA A 203 3.52 -0.94 13.50
N ALA A 204 2.42 -1.59 13.10
CA ALA A 204 1.23 -0.92 12.58
C ALA A 204 0.53 -0.10 13.66
N ALA A 205 0.39 -0.65 14.87
CA ALA A 205 -0.17 0.04 16.01
C ALA A 205 0.66 1.28 16.40
N LEU A 206 1.99 1.14 16.40
CA LEU A 206 2.89 2.27 16.67
C LEU A 206 2.77 3.36 15.59
N GLY A 207 2.74 2.98 14.32
CA GLY A 207 2.50 3.90 13.20
C GLY A 207 1.15 4.62 13.32
N ALA A 208 0.08 3.87 13.56
CA ALA A 208 -1.27 4.40 13.72
C ALA A 208 -1.37 5.37 14.90
N ALA A 209 -0.69 5.11 16.01
CA ALA A 209 -0.62 6.02 17.16
C ALA A 209 0.00 7.37 16.78
N PHE A 210 1.13 7.38 16.07
CA PHE A 210 1.74 8.64 15.62
C PHE A 210 0.86 9.39 14.61
N ILE A 211 0.22 8.68 13.68
CA ILE A 211 -0.67 9.30 12.70
C ILE A 211 -1.90 9.92 13.39
N ALA A 212 -2.49 9.21 14.37
CA ALA A 212 -3.65 9.70 15.13
C ALA A 212 -3.36 10.99 15.91
N LEU A 213 -2.09 11.32 16.14
CA LEU A 213 -1.64 12.58 16.75
C LEU A 213 -1.45 13.71 15.73
N GLY A 214 -1.91 13.50 14.50
CA GLY A 214 -1.84 14.47 13.42
C GLY A 214 -0.48 14.51 12.71
N LYS A 215 0.37 13.48 12.88
CA LYS A 215 1.67 13.42 12.18
C LYS A 215 1.50 12.75 10.83
N PRO A 216 2.01 13.34 9.73
CA PRO A 216 2.02 12.66 8.44
C PRO A 216 2.94 11.44 8.48
N PRO A 217 2.73 10.43 7.60
CA PRO A 217 3.50 9.17 7.59
C PRO A 217 5.02 9.34 7.63
N GLU A 218 5.57 10.34 6.92
CA GLU A 218 7.00 10.63 6.87
C GLU A 218 7.56 11.03 8.24
N VAL A 219 6.83 11.89 8.94
CA VAL A 219 7.23 12.43 10.25
C VAL A 219 7.05 11.34 11.31
N ALA A 220 5.91 10.65 11.28
CA ALA A 220 5.65 9.48 12.11
C ALA A 220 6.77 8.44 11.98
N ALA A 221 7.13 8.06 10.76
CA ALA A 221 8.18 7.07 10.51
C ALA A 221 9.56 7.54 11.01
N THR A 222 9.87 8.83 10.86
CA THR A 222 11.13 9.40 11.35
C THR A 222 11.21 9.33 12.87
N GLY A 223 10.16 9.79 13.57
CA GLY A 223 10.09 9.72 15.03
C GLY A 223 10.14 8.30 15.57
N ILE A 224 9.43 7.37 14.92
CA ILE A 224 9.46 5.94 15.27
C ILE A 224 10.86 5.36 15.09
N ASN A 225 11.50 5.57 13.95
CA ASN A 225 12.86 5.07 13.70
C ASN A 225 13.86 5.61 14.73
N ALA A 226 13.77 6.90 15.08
CA ALA A 226 14.58 7.52 16.10
C ALA A 226 14.34 6.89 17.48
N LEU A 227 13.08 6.69 17.87
CA LEU A 227 12.70 6.05 19.12
C LEU A 227 13.28 4.64 19.24
N LEU A 228 12.99 3.79 18.25
CA LEU A 228 13.43 2.39 18.24
C LEU A 228 14.97 2.28 18.27
N THR A 229 15.65 3.07 17.44
CA THR A 229 17.12 3.05 17.37
C THR A 229 17.77 3.51 18.67
N LYS A 230 17.27 4.60 19.28
CA LYS A 230 17.78 5.13 20.55
C LYS A 230 17.58 4.14 21.70
N MET A 231 16.43 3.46 21.75
CA MET A 231 16.17 2.42 22.74
C MET A 231 17.09 1.19 22.57
N GLN A 232 17.34 0.75 21.32
CA GLN A 232 18.22 -0.38 21.03
C GLN A 232 19.69 -0.12 21.32
N THR A 233 20.12 1.14 21.26
CA THR A 233 21.52 1.56 21.39
C THR A 233 21.75 2.46 22.59
N ALA A 234 20.90 2.35 23.62
CA ALA A 234 20.84 3.28 24.74
C ALA A 234 22.19 3.50 25.44
N THR A 235 23.02 2.48 25.54
CA THR A 235 24.36 2.56 26.18
C THR A 235 25.31 3.43 25.37
N GLY A 236 25.19 3.39 24.04
CA GLY A 236 25.96 4.19 23.09
C GLY A 236 25.45 5.62 22.88
N GLN A 237 24.32 6.00 23.48
CA GLN A 237 23.78 7.36 23.36
C GLN A 237 24.59 8.39 24.17
N SER A 238 24.22 9.67 24.07
CA SER A 238 24.91 10.76 24.77
C SER A 238 24.82 10.64 26.31
N LYS A 239 25.67 11.40 27.01
CA LYS A 239 25.58 11.48 28.48
C LYS A 239 24.23 12.04 28.94
N GLY A 240 23.73 13.09 28.26
CA GLY A 240 22.41 13.68 28.53
C GLY A 240 21.27 12.67 28.37
N PHE A 241 21.31 11.84 27.32
CA PHE A 241 20.34 10.76 27.13
C PHE A 241 20.30 9.79 28.31
N ARG A 242 21.47 9.33 28.77
CA ARG A 242 21.55 8.38 29.91
C ARG A 242 21.11 9.03 31.23
N GLU A 243 21.43 10.31 31.45
CA GLU A 243 20.95 11.06 32.61
C GLU A 243 19.42 11.23 32.56
N ALA A 244 18.85 11.49 31.39
CA ALA A 244 17.40 11.59 31.18
C ALA A 244 16.68 10.25 31.35
N LEU A 245 17.29 9.13 30.95
CA LEU A 245 16.80 7.80 31.30
C LEU A 245 16.76 7.59 32.82
N GLY A 246 17.80 8.03 33.52
CA GLY A 246 17.85 7.96 34.98
C GLY A 246 16.68 8.72 35.63
N ALA A 247 16.29 9.87 35.07
CA ALA A 247 15.14 10.64 35.55
C ALA A 247 13.79 9.92 35.39
N ILE A 248 13.67 8.98 34.46
CA ILE A 248 12.49 8.11 34.30
C ILE A 248 12.67 6.73 34.96
N GLY A 249 13.70 6.59 35.79
CA GLY A 249 13.97 5.38 36.58
C GLY A 249 14.45 4.19 35.76
N LEU A 250 15.19 4.42 34.67
CA LEU A 250 15.81 3.41 33.82
C LEU A 250 17.30 3.68 33.65
N SER A 251 18.14 2.66 33.75
CA SER A 251 19.50 2.72 33.17
C SER A 251 19.48 2.37 31.67
N ALA A 252 20.53 2.75 30.97
CA ALA A 252 20.69 2.41 29.55
C ALA A 252 20.81 0.88 29.35
N GLU A 253 21.53 0.21 30.24
CA GLU A 253 21.73 -1.24 30.23
C GLU A 253 20.42 -1.99 30.50
N GLU A 254 19.59 -1.48 31.40
CA GLU A 254 18.24 -2.03 31.65
C GLU A 254 17.32 -1.82 30.46
N LEU A 255 17.38 -0.65 29.80
CA LEU A 255 16.56 -0.38 28.62
C LEU A 255 16.94 -1.33 27.48
N GLU A 256 18.22 -1.46 27.13
CA GLU A 256 18.64 -2.40 26.09
C GLU A 256 18.32 -3.86 26.43
N ARG A 257 18.45 -4.26 27.70
CA ARG A 257 18.03 -5.58 28.16
C ARG A 257 16.53 -5.77 27.95
N SER A 258 15.73 -4.78 28.35
CA SER A 258 14.28 -4.81 28.18
C SER A 258 13.88 -4.87 26.71
N VAL A 259 14.59 -4.19 25.79
CA VAL A 259 14.33 -4.28 24.35
C VAL A 259 14.56 -5.72 23.87
N ARG A 260 15.70 -6.33 24.23
CA ARG A 260 16.02 -7.71 23.81
C ARG A 260 15.07 -8.76 24.37
N GLU A 261 14.62 -8.59 25.61
CA GLU A 261 13.80 -9.59 26.32
C GLU A 261 12.30 -9.40 26.13
N LYS A 262 11.84 -8.15 25.95
CA LYS A 262 10.42 -7.82 25.99
C LYS A 262 9.87 -7.16 24.72
N GLY A 263 10.72 -6.85 23.73
CA GLY A 263 10.27 -6.31 22.44
C GLY A 263 9.34 -5.11 22.57
N SER A 264 8.13 -5.19 22.01
CA SER A 264 7.10 -4.14 22.04
C SER A 264 6.72 -3.66 23.45
N GLN A 265 6.72 -4.55 24.45
CA GLN A 265 6.38 -4.18 25.83
C GLN A 265 7.40 -3.19 26.41
N SER A 266 8.65 -3.21 25.94
CA SER A 266 9.64 -2.21 26.35
C SER A 266 9.28 -0.79 25.90
N ILE A 267 8.61 -0.65 24.76
CA ILE A 267 8.13 0.65 24.24
C ILE A 267 7.01 1.16 25.15
N VAL A 268 6.05 0.29 25.47
CA VAL A 268 4.94 0.64 26.36
C VAL A 268 5.45 1.04 27.74
N ASP A 269 6.36 0.26 28.33
CA ASP A 269 6.96 0.55 29.63
C ASP A 269 7.73 1.88 29.60
N PHE A 270 8.49 2.12 28.54
CA PHE A 270 9.25 3.36 28.35
C PHE A 270 8.34 4.59 28.25
N LEU A 271 7.30 4.52 27.41
CA LEU A 271 6.38 5.64 27.22
C LEU A 271 5.54 5.92 28.49
N LYS A 272 5.10 4.88 29.22
CA LYS A 272 4.41 5.03 30.52
C LYS A 272 5.26 5.76 31.54
N ARG A 273 6.56 5.49 31.59
CA ARG A 273 7.48 6.19 32.50
C ARG A 273 7.63 7.66 32.14
N ILE A 274 7.63 8.01 30.86
CA ILE A 274 7.62 9.42 30.43
C ILE A 274 6.29 10.10 30.81
N GLN A 275 5.16 9.40 30.66
CA GLN A 275 3.84 9.92 31.04
C GLN A 275 3.75 10.24 32.53
N GLN A 276 4.44 9.46 33.38
CA GLN A 276 4.51 9.67 34.83
C GLN A 276 5.38 10.86 35.27
N LEU A 277 6.16 11.46 34.37
CA LEU A 277 6.91 12.67 34.69
C LEU A 277 5.99 13.86 34.93
N ASP A 278 6.41 14.72 35.87
CA ASP A 278 5.81 16.04 36.07
C ASP A 278 5.78 16.83 34.74
N GLU A 279 4.65 17.47 34.45
CA GLU A 279 4.45 18.21 33.19
C GLU A 279 5.52 19.29 32.96
N ALA A 280 6.04 19.89 34.03
CA ALA A 280 7.10 20.90 33.95
C ALA A 280 8.47 20.32 33.57
N GLN A 281 8.73 19.04 33.89
CA GLN A 281 10.01 18.38 33.61
C GLN A 281 10.00 17.62 32.28
N ARG A 282 8.83 17.14 31.87
CA ARG A 282 8.65 16.30 30.67
C ARG A 282 9.26 16.91 29.40
N PRO A 283 9.09 18.21 29.05
CA PRO A 283 9.69 18.78 27.85
C PRO A 283 11.21 18.69 27.83
N LYS A 284 11.87 19.00 28.95
CA LYS A 284 13.33 18.93 29.07
C LYS A 284 13.84 17.49 28.95
N ILE A 285 13.17 16.55 29.60
CA ILE A 285 13.55 15.13 29.52
C ILE A 285 13.35 14.59 28.11
N LEU A 286 12.26 14.95 27.44
CA LEU A 286 12.04 14.60 26.04
C LEU A 286 13.09 15.18 25.10
N LEU A 287 13.50 16.44 25.33
CA LEU A 287 14.58 17.08 24.58
C LEU A 287 15.90 16.31 24.73
N GLU A 288 16.26 15.88 25.94
CA GLU A 288 17.49 15.12 26.18
C GLU A 288 17.44 13.69 25.62
N LEU A 289 16.26 13.06 25.66
CA LEU A 289 16.07 11.72 25.12
C LEU A 289 16.10 11.72 23.58
N PHE A 290 15.47 12.70 22.96
CA PHE A 290 15.20 12.64 21.52
C PHE A 290 15.90 13.71 20.71
N GLY A 291 16.21 14.85 21.30
CA GLY A 291 16.69 16.03 20.58
C GLY A 291 15.54 16.95 20.20
N SER A 292 15.87 18.18 19.81
CA SER A 292 14.87 19.20 19.47
C SER A 292 14.06 18.82 18.23
N GLU A 293 14.61 17.98 17.35
CA GLU A 293 13.93 17.58 16.12
C GLU A 293 12.72 16.68 16.34
N TYR A 294 12.63 15.96 17.48
CA TYR A 294 11.59 14.95 17.72
C TYR A 294 10.82 15.15 19.03
N GLN A 295 11.14 16.20 19.79
CA GLN A 295 10.52 16.50 21.07
C GLN A 295 9.00 16.69 20.95
N ASP A 296 8.55 17.42 19.93
CA ASP A 296 7.13 17.72 19.72
C ASP A 296 6.34 16.47 19.35
N ASP A 297 6.93 15.58 18.55
CA ASP A 297 6.29 14.34 18.11
C ASP A 297 6.08 13.38 19.28
N ILE A 298 7.06 13.24 20.15
CA ILE A 298 7.02 12.27 21.26
C ILE A 298 6.23 12.81 22.46
N SER A 299 6.23 14.13 22.66
CA SER A 299 5.35 14.78 23.64
C SER A 299 3.87 14.50 23.37
N LEU A 300 3.47 14.53 22.09
CA LEU A 300 2.09 14.23 21.69
C LEU A 300 1.72 12.77 21.95
N VAL A 301 2.64 11.82 21.72
CA VAL A 301 2.39 10.39 21.96
C VAL A 301 2.23 10.10 23.44
N THR A 302 3.10 10.67 24.26
CA THR A 302 3.12 10.42 25.71
C THR A 302 1.90 10.99 26.45
N THR A 303 1.30 12.06 25.91
CA THR A 303 0.12 12.70 26.50
C THR A 303 -1.19 11.96 26.20
N ASN A 304 -1.23 11.12 25.16
CA ASN A 304 -2.45 10.43 24.70
C ASN A 304 -2.44 8.91 24.91
N LEU A 305 -1.52 8.39 25.72
CA LEU A 305 -1.55 7.00 26.18
C LEU A 305 -2.65 6.83 27.24
N ASN A 306 -3.86 6.51 26.80
CA ASN A 306 -4.95 6.06 27.66
C ASN A 306 -5.33 4.62 27.32
#